data_AF-A0A351WMN2-F1
#
_entry.id   AF-A0A351WMN2-F1
#
_cell.length_a   1.000
_cell.length_b   1.000
_cell.length_c   1.000
_cell.angle_alpha   90.00
_cell.angle_beta   90.00
_cell.angle_gamma   90.00
#
_symmetry.space_group_name_H-M   'P 1'
#
loop_
_entity.id
_entity.type
_entity.pdbx_description
1 polymer ?
#
loop_
_entity_poly.entity_id
_entity_poly.type
_entity_poly.pdbx_seq_one_letter_code
_entity_poly.pdbx_strand_id
1 'polypeptide(L)'
;MILLIVVTVVAVLAAIGMMVAIVLILNKARGMSMQMEHLSSSLRELQAKGDPQQSAPAASSRTPSTAPIAQKQTPLTRINIKKPGASNMQRMDTPFLQPSMMPPAEGPAIKPIVAAPPPVQEEQYINFDCMHCHQNIDAPQVLAEREISCPTCQIQIRVPPCPENLKKPLPVAGWGEPEPKMESTDDSARKDATIRLKLSDLANRAEPTPRSITIKRRDIKFRKL
;
A
#
# COMPACT_ATOMS: atom_id res chain seq x y z
N MET A 1 -53.93 10.19 24.24
CA MET A 1 -52.52 10.49 24.59
C MET A 1 -51.57 9.36 24.19
N ILE A 2 -51.80 8.11 24.63
CA ILE A 2 -50.92 6.95 24.33
C ILE A 2 -50.71 6.74 22.83
N LEU A 3 -51.77 6.81 22.01
CA LEU A 3 -51.67 6.59 20.56
C LEU A 3 -50.78 7.63 19.84
N LEU A 4 -50.80 8.90 20.28
CA LEU A 4 -49.91 9.94 19.75
C LEU A 4 -48.44 9.68 20.12
N ILE A 5 -48.19 9.17 21.33
CA ILE A 5 -46.84 8.80 21.77
C ILE A 5 -46.33 7.64 20.91
N VAL A 6 -47.16 6.62 20.65
CA VAL A 6 -46.75 5.49 19.81
C VAL A 6 -46.45 5.94 18.38
N VAL A 7 -47.30 6.78 17.78
CA VAL A 7 -47.09 7.29 16.41
C VAL A 7 -45.81 8.12 16.31
N THR A 8 -45.53 8.98 17.30
CA THR A 8 -44.31 9.81 17.32
C THR A 8 -43.05 8.96 17.48
N VAL A 9 -43.07 7.94 18.34
CA VAL A 9 -41.94 7.00 18.51
C VAL A 9 -41.68 6.23 17.21
N VAL A 10 -42.72 5.71 16.54
CA VAL A 10 -42.57 5.00 15.27
C VAL A 10 -42.00 5.91 14.18
N ALA A 11 -42.48 7.15 14.08
CA ALA A 11 -41.96 8.13 13.13
C ALA A 11 -40.48 8.46 13.36
N VAL A 12 -40.07 8.63 14.62
CA VAL A 12 -38.67 8.88 14.99
C VAL A 12 -37.78 7.68 14.65
N LEU A 13 -38.22 6.47 14.95
CA LEU A 13 -37.47 5.25 14.61
C LEU A 13 -37.31 5.08 13.09
N ALA A 14 -38.35 5.36 12.31
CA ALA A 14 -38.28 5.34 10.86
C ALA A 14 -37.29 6.40 10.31
N ALA A 15 -37.30 7.61 10.87
CA ALA A 15 -36.38 8.67 10.48
C ALA A 15 -34.91 8.31 10.80
N ILE A 16 -34.65 7.74 11.98
CA ILE A 16 -33.32 7.24 12.36
C ILE A 16 -32.88 6.13 11.40
N GLY A 17 -33.77 5.18 11.07
CA GLY A 17 -33.49 4.12 10.11
C GLY A 17 -33.08 4.65 8.74
N MET A 18 -33.80 5.65 8.20
CA MET A 18 -33.45 6.29 6.94
C MET A 18 -32.10 7.05 7.01
N MET A 19 -31.84 7.78 8.09
CA MET A 19 -30.55 8.47 8.30
C MET A 19 -29.38 7.49 8.27
N VAL A 20 -29.49 6.35 8.98
CA VAL A 20 -28.44 5.32 8.99
C VAL A 20 -28.25 4.72 7.60
N ALA A 21 -29.34 4.39 6.89
CA ALA A 21 -29.27 3.89 5.53
C ALA A 21 -28.56 4.86 4.58
N ILE A 22 -28.86 6.16 4.66
CA ILE A 22 -28.21 7.20 3.85
C ILE A 22 -26.71 7.27 4.16
N VAL A 23 -26.32 7.27 5.44
CA VAL A 23 -24.91 7.30 5.86
C VAL A 23 -24.15 6.07 5.33
N LEU A 24 -24.75 4.88 5.40
CA LEU A 24 -24.16 3.65 4.86
C LEU A 24 -23.98 3.72 3.34
N ILE A 25 -24.98 4.24 2.60
CA ILE A 25 -24.89 4.44 1.14
C ILE A 25 -23.78 5.43 0.81
N LEU A 26 -23.68 6.56 1.53
CA LEU A 26 -22.63 7.56 1.30
C LEU A 26 -21.24 7.02 1.61
N ASN A 27 -21.09 6.21 2.67
CA ASN A 27 -19.82 5.59 3.00
C ASN A 27 -19.40 4.56 1.94
N LYS A 28 -20.35 3.75 1.46
CA LYS A 28 -20.11 2.79 0.36
C LYS A 28 -19.77 3.50 -0.95
N ALA A 29 -20.45 4.59 -1.27
CA ALA A 29 -20.17 5.40 -2.46
C ALA A 29 -18.77 6.03 -2.42
N ARG A 30 -18.32 6.50 -1.25
CA ARG A 30 -16.93 6.99 -1.05
C ARG A 30 -15.90 5.89 -1.31
N GLY A 31 -16.16 4.66 -0.88
CA GLY A 31 -15.28 3.52 -1.16
C GLY A 31 -15.17 3.20 -2.65
N MET A 32 -16.28 3.26 -3.39
CA MET A 32 -16.29 3.00 -4.84
C MET A 32 -15.61 4.11 -5.65
N SER A 33 -15.62 5.36 -5.17
CA SER A 33 -14.93 6.47 -5.84
C SER A 33 -13.43 6.22 -6.01
N MET A 34 -12.78 5.59 -5.02
CA MET A 34 -11.35 5.27 -5.08
C MET A 34 -11.03 4.21 -6.16
N GLN A 35 -11.92 3.23 -6.36
CA GLN A 35 -11.72 2.21 -7.40
C GLN A 35 -11.90 2.77 -8.82
N MET A 36 -12.80 3.76 -8.99
CA MET A 36 -13.04 4.38 -10.29
C MET A 36 -11.82 5.19 -10.75
N GLU A 37 -11.06 5.82 -9.85
CA GLU A 37 -9.83 6.53 -10.19
C GLU A 37 -8.72 5.58 -10.64
N HIS A 38 -8.58 4.40 -10.02
CA HIS A 38 -7.60 3.40 -10.44
C HIS A 38 -7.90 2.86 -11.84
N LEU A 39 -9.17 2.53 -12.13
CA LEU A 39 -9.60 2.11 -13.46
C LEU A 39 -9.37 3.21 -14.51
N SER A 40 -9.66 4.47 -14.15
CA SER A 40 -9.42 5.61 -15.05
C SER A 40 -7.93 5.81 -15.38
N SER A 41 -7.06 5.53 -14.40
CA SER A 41 -5.61 5.65 -14.54
C SER A 41 -5.07 4.53 -15.43
N SER A 42 -5.51 3.29 -15.22
CA SER A 42 -5.14 2.16 -16.07
C SER A 42 -5.63 2.33 -17.52
N LEU A 43 -6.82 2.90 -17.72
CA LEU A 43 -7.37 3.14 -19.06
C LEU A 43 -6.56 4.22 -19.81
N ARG A 44 -6.08 5.26 -19.10
CA ARG A 44 -5.14 6.25 -19.66
C ARG A 44 -3.78 5.64 -20.02
N GLU A 45 -3.24 4.73 -19.21
CA GLU A 45 -2.00 4.02 -19.56
C GLU A 45 -2.13 3.13 -20.79
N LEU A 46 -3.28 2.46 -20.95
CA LEU A 46 -3.54 1.64 -22.13
C LEU A 46 -3.67 2.50 -23.40
N GLN A 47 -4.32 3.67 -23.33
CA GLN A 47 -4.34 4.61 -24.46
C GLN A 47 -2.94 5.14 -24.79
N ALA A 48 -2.11 5.44 -23.79
CA ALA A 48 -0.75 5.94 -24.02
C ALA A 48 0.21 4.89 -24.65
N LYS A 49 -0.07 3.60 -24.48
CA LYS A 49 0.70 2.49 -25.09
C LYS A 49 0.20 2.05 -26.47
N GLY A 50 -0.97 2.52 -26.88
CA GLY A 50 -1.67 2.10 -28.09
C GLY A 50 -1.29 2.85 -29.37
N ASP A 51 -0.44 3.88 -29.32
CA ASP A 51 0.05 4.56 -30.52
C ASP A 51 1.31 3.85 -31.05
N PRO A 52 1.22 3.01 -32.10
CA PRO A 52 2.39 2.52 -32.79
C PRO A 52 3.14 3.70 -33.41
N GLN A 53 4.36 3.86 -32.92
CA GLN A 53 5.42 4.70 -33.43
C GLN A 53 5.54 4.60 -34.97
N GLN A 54 4.80 5.44 -35.70
CA GLN A 54 4.98 5.57 -37.14
C GLN A 54 6.14 6.53 -37.40
N SER A 55 7.33 5.95 -37.54
CA SER A 55 8.44 6.46 -38.34
C SER A 55 7.92 6.91 -39.72
N ALA A 56 8.33 8.02 -40.32
CA ALA A 56 9.69 8.29 -40.79
C ALA A 56 9.89 9.75 -41.29
N PRO A 57 11.12 10.15 -41.69
CA PRO A 57 11.57 11.54 -41.82
C PRO A 57 11.52 12.07 -43.28
N ALA A 58 11.35 13.38 -43.45
CA ALA A 58 11.63 14.05 -44.71
C ALA A 58 12.36 15.38 -44.49
N ALA A 59 13.41 15.54 -45.29
CA ALA A 59 14.42 16.57 -45.30
C ALA A 59 13.91 18.03 -45.26
N SER A 60 14.67 18.92 -44.61
CA SER A 60 14.96 20.21 -45.23
C SER A 60 16.23 20.84 -44.64
N SER A 61 17.21 20.98 -45.51
CA SER A 61 18.43 21.77 -45.35
C SER A 61 18.13 23.26 -45.48
N ARG A 62 18.76 24.09 -44.65
CA ARG A 62 19.39 25.40 -45.00
C ARG A 62 19.80 26.19 -43.74
N THR A 63 21.12 26.34 -43.59
CA THR A 63 21.84 27.48 -42.97
C THR A 63 21.67 28.74 -43.86
N PRO A 64 22.08 30.00 -43.49
CA PRO A 64 23.16 30.41 -42.57
C PRO A 64 22.98 31.72 -41.74
N SER A 65 24.02 32.09 -40.96
CA SER A 65 24.48 33.43 -40.49
C SER A 65 23.48 34.40 -39.84
N THR A 66 23.73 34.96 -38.64
CA THR A 66 24.82 35.92 -38.35
C THR A 66 25.06 36.03 -36.82
N ALA A 67 26.33 36.14 -36.41
CA ALA A 67 26.83 36.27 -35.04
C ALA A 67 26.79 37.74 -34.53
N PRO A 68 27.53 38.18 -33.48
CA PRO A 68 27.97 37.55 -32.21
C PRO A 68 27.60 38.42 -30.98
N ILE A 69 27.79 37.95 -29.74
CA ILE A 69 28.38 38.73 -28.63
C ILE A 69 28.79 37.75 -27.53
N ALA A 70 29.98 38.01 -27.01
CA ALA A 70 30.82 37.19 -26.17
C ALA A 70 30.27 36.94 -24.76
N GLN A 71 30.60 35.77 -24.18
CA GLN A 71 31.30 35.72 -22.89
C GLN A 71 31.89 34.33 -22.57
N LYS A 72 33.22 34.30 -22.52
CA LYS A 72 34.14 33.51 -21.68
C LYS A 72 34.01 31.98 -21.59
N GLN A 73 34.92 31.34 -22.33
CA GLN A 73 35.81 30.21 -22.01
C GLN A 73 36.15 30.07 -20.50
N THR A 74 36.48 28.94 -19.84
CA THR A 74 36.68 27.47 -20.01
C THR A 74 37.12 26.95 -18.58
N PRO A 75 37.52 25.69 -18.27
CA PRO A 75 37.53 24.42 -19.02
C PRO A 75 36.93 23.18 -18.29
N LEU A 76 36.53 22.23 -19.13
CA LEU A 76 36.59 20.76 -19.04
C LEU A 76 37.16 20.09 -17.76
N THR A 77 36.33 19.28 -17.10
CA THR A 77 36.71 17.96 -16.59
C THR A 77 35.81 16.88 -17.19
N ARG A 78 36.35 16.27 -18.25
CA ARG A 78 35.81 15.12 -18.97
C ARG A 78 36.01 13.87 -18.10
N ILE A 79 35.00 13.48 -17.32
CA ILE A 79 35.02 12.20 -16.61
C ILE A 79 34.60 11.12 -17.62
N ASN A 80 35.57 10.37 -18.11
CA ASN A 80 35.38 9.17 -18.91
C ASN A 80 34.75 8.09 -18.01
N ILE A 81 33.41 7.98 -18.03
CA ILE A 81 32.74 6.80 -17.47
C ILE A 81 32.85 5.70 -18.51
N LYS A 82 33.90 4.90 -18.34
CA LYS A 82 34.13 3.64 -19.04
C LYS A 82 32.97 2.70 -18.74
N LYS A 83 32.23 2.29 -19.78
CA LYS A 83 31.26 1.19 -19.74
C LYS A 83 31.90 -0.02 -19.03
N PRO A 84 31.34 -0.54 -17.91
CA PRO A 84 31.61 -1.92 -17.55
C PRO A 84 30.90 -2.80 -18.58
N GLY A 85 31.69 -3.66 -19.20
CA GLY A 85 31.26 -4.57 -20.24
C GLY A 85 30.17 -5.52 -19.76
N ALA A 86 29.31 -5.88 -20.71
CA ALA A 86 28.46 -7.04 -20.62
C ALA A 86 29.34 -8.28 -20.34
N SER A 87 29.34 -8.74 -19.09
CA SER A 87 29.78 -10.10 -18.80
C SER A 87 28.68 -11.05 -19.24
N ASN A 88 28.96 -11.65 -20.38
CA ASN A 88 28.48 -12.91 -20.87
C ASN A 88 28.54 -13.97 -19.75
N MET A 89 27.42 -14.18 -19.04
CA MET A 89 27.28 -15.38 -18.21
C MET A 89 26.94 -16.54 -19.13
N GLN A 90 27.92 -17.42 -19.26
CA GLN A 90 27.83 -18.71 -19.90
C GLN A 90 26.63 -19.48 -19.35
N ARG A 91 25.73 -19.81 -20.26
CA ARG A 91 24.67 -20.80 -20.12
C ARG A 91 25.37 -22.13 -19.82
N MET A 92 25.37 -22.55 -18.55
CA MET A 92 25.70 -23.91 -18.20
C MET A 92 24.48 -24.76 -18.53
N ASP A 93 24.60 -25.50 -19.63
CA ASP A 93 23.69 -26.57 -20.00
C ASP A 93 23.76 -27.66 -18.92
N THR A 94 22.79 -27.64 -18.01
CA THR A 94 22.56 -28.74 -17.07
C THR A 94 22.03 -29.94 -17.86
N PRO A 95 22.65 -31.13 -17.78
CA PRO A 95 22.08 -32.31 -18.40
C PRO A 95 20.73 -32.63 -17.77
N PHE A 96 19.72 -32.67 -18.63
CA PHE A 96 18.34 -33.01 -18.37
C PHE A 96 18.28 -34.45 -17.86
N LEU A 97 18.28 -34.66 -16.54
CA LEU A 97 17.88 -35.94 -15.96
C LEU A 97 16.36 -36.01 -16.03
N GLN A 98 15.86 -36.69 -17.06
CA GLN A 98 14.47 -37.09 -17.16
C GLN A 98 14.11 -37.96 -15.95
N PRO A 99 13.12 -37.58 -15.12
CA PRO A 99 12.54 -38.51 -14.18
C PRO A 99 11.75 -39.55 -14.99
N SER A 100 12.23 -40.79 -14.95
CA SER A 100 11.58 -41.94 -15.54
C SER A 100 10.16 -42.07 -14.99
N MET A 101 9.20 -42.12 -15.91
CA MET A 101 7.81 -42.43 -15.62
C MET A 101 7.71 -43.81 -14.96
N MET A 102 7.30 -43.85 -13.69
CA MET A 102 6.69 -45.02 -13.08
C MET A 102 5.20 -44.71 -12.89
N PRO A 103 4.27 -45.55 -13.39
CA PRO A 103 2.86 -45.41 -13.07
C PRO A 103 2.64 -45.79 -11.60
N PRO A 104 1.97 -44.95 -10.79
CA PRO A 104 1.57 -45.34 -9.45
C PRO A 104 0.44 -46.37 -9.54
N ALA A 105 0.61 -47.48 -8.82
CA ALA A 105 -0.39 -48.52 -8.65
C ALA A 105 -1.73 -47.92 -8.20
N GLU A 106 -2.80 -48.35 -8.86
CA GLU A 106 -4.18 -47.99 -8.60
C GLU A 106 -4.59 -48.47 -7.20
N GLY A 107 -4.46 -47.58 -6.22
CA GLY A 107 -5.05 -47.73 -4.89
C GLY A 107 -6.55 -47.40 -4.93
N PRO A 108 -7.36 -47.98 -4.01
CA PRO A 108 -8.81 -47.88 -4.03
C PRO A 108 -9.28 -46.42 -3.92
N ALA A 109 -10.26 -46.09 -4.75
CA ALA A 109 -10.87 -44.77 -4.91
C ALA A 109 -11.33 -44.15 -3.58
N ILE A 110 -10.45 -43.36 -2.97
CA ILE A 110 -10.83 -42.39 -1.95
C ILE A 110 -11.43 -41.21 -2.71
N LYS A 111 -12.75 -41.03 -2.59
CA LYS A 111 -13.46 -39.87 -3.11
C LYS A 111 -12.70 -38.60 -2.68
N PRO A 112 -12.30 -37.71 -3.60
CA PRO A 112 -11.71 -36.43 -3.24
C PRO A 112 -12.70 -35.70 -2.35
N ILE A 113 -12.39 -35.63 -1.06
CA ILE A 113 -13.02 -34.67 -0.17
C ILE A 113 -12.50 -33.34 -0.69
N VAL A 114 -13.29 -32.68 -1.52
CA VAL A 114 -13.09 -31.29 -1.92
C VAL A 114 -13.26 -30.50 -0.63
N ALA A 115 -12.17 -30.41 0.13
CA ALA A 115 -12.09 -29.59 1.32
C ALA A 115 -12.51 -28.19 0.88
N ALA A 116 -13.60 -27.70 1.48
CA ALA A 116 -14.07 -26.36 1.26
C ALA A 116 -12.86 -25.41 1.31
N PRO A 117 -12.69 -24.51 0.33
CA PRO A 117 -11.55 -23.61 0.32
C PRO A 117 -11.48 -22.94 1.70
N PRO A 118 -10.33 -23.01 2.38
CA PRO A 118 -10.20 -22.41 3.70
C PRO A 118 -10.67 -20.95 3.59
N PRO A 119 -11.41 -20.44 4.60
CA PRO A 119 -11.89 -19.07 4.58
C PRO A 119 -10.69 -18.18 4.22
N VAL A 120 -10.84 -17.41 3.13
CA VAL A 120 -9.83 -16.48 2.62
C VAL A 120 -9.58 -15.50 3.75
N GLN A 121 -8.59 -15.79 4.59
CA GLN A 121 -8.18 -14.90 5.65
C GLN A 121 -7.60 -13.68 4.95
N GLU A 122 -8.18 -12.51 5.21
CA GLU A 122 -7.71 -11.24 4.65
C GLU A 122 -6.24 -11.09 5.03
N GLU A 123 -5.35 -11.35 4.05
CA GLU A 123 -3.92 -11.31 4.26
C GLU A 123 -3.55 -9.88 4.66
N GLN A 124 -3.22 -9.67 5.93
CA GLN A 124 -2.75 -8.38 6.39
C GLN A 124 -1.33 -8.18 5.85
N TYR A 125 -1.11 -7.05 5.19
CA TYR A 125 0.20 -6.64 4.67
C TYR A 125 0.83 -5.60 5.59
N ILE A 126 2.13 -5.71 5.82
CA ILE A 126 2.95 -4.74 6.53
C ILE A 126 3.81 -4.02 5.51
N ASN A 127 3.70 -2.70 5.50
CA ASN A 127 4.46 -1.83 4.63
C ASN A 127 5.67 -1.26 5.39
N PHE A 128 6.87 -1.42 4.85
CA PHE A 128 8.10 -0.89 5.44
C PHE A 128 9.16 -0.58 4.38
N ASP A 129 10.11 0.29 4.70
CA ASP A 129 11.17 0.69 3.77
C ASP A 129 12.44 -0.15 3.98
N CYS A 130 13.07 -0.59 2.88
CA CYS A 130 14.35 -1.27 2.92
C CYS A 130 15.46 -0.34 3.46
N MET A 131 16.24 -0.79 4.44
CA MET A 131 17.34 0.01 5.02
C MET A 131 18.50 0.29 4.06
N HIS A 132 18.61 -0.44 2.94
CA HIS A 132 19.71 -0.29 1.98
C HIS A 132 19.35 0.59 0.78
N CYS A 133 18.20 0.37 0.17
CA CYS A 133 17.78 1.10 -1.03
C CYS A 133 16.61 2.06 -0.81
N HIS A 134 16.03 2.10 0.40
CA HIS A 134 14.84 2.89 0.73
C HIS A 134 13.64 2.62 -0.19
N GLN A 135 13.61 1.46 -0.83
CA GLN A 135 12.43 1.01 -1.56
C GLN A 135 11.39 0.56 -0.54
N ASN A 136 10.17 1.04 -0.74
CA ASN A 136 9.00 0.61 0.01
C ASN A 136 8.61 -0.83 -0.39
N ILE A 137 8.44 -1.70 0.60
CA ILE A 137 8.16 -3.12 0.45
C ILE A 137 6.90 -3.47 1.24
N ASP A 138 5.98 -4.15 0.57
CA ASP A 138 4.82 -4.78 1.20
C ASP A 138 5.11 -6.26 1.44
N ALA A 139 5.08 -6.70 2.70
CA ALA A 139 5.23 -8.10 3.07
C ALA A 139 4.02 -8.60 3.85
N PRO A 140 3.55 -9.83 3.61
CA PRO A 140 2.44 -10.39 4.39
C PRO A 140 2.87 -10.59 5.85
N GLN A 141 1.93 -10.39 6.76
CA GLN A 141 2.16 -10.43 8.21
C GLN A 141 2.74 -11.77 8.70
N VAL A 142 2.48 -12.88 7.98
CA VAL A 142 3.07 -14.21 8.28
C VAL A 142 4.59 -14.25 8.15
N LEU A 143 5.18 -13.26 7.46
CA LEU A 143 6.63 -13.09 7.34
C LEU A 143 7.20 -12.07 8.33
N ALA A 144 6.39 -11.53 9.24
CA ALA A 144 6.89 -10.66 10.31
C ALA A 144 8.02 -11.37 11.10
N GLU A 145 9.07 -10.61 11.43
CA GLU A 145 10.29 -11.08 12.09
C GLU A 145 11.15 -12.10 11.32
N ARG A 146 10.70 -12.53 10.12
CA ARG A 146 11.48 -13.37 9.21
C ARG A 146 12.37 -12.52 8.30
N GLU A 147 13.38 -13.16 7.74
CA GLU A 147 14.26 -12.56 6.75
C GLU A 147 13.68 -12.75 5.35
N ILE A 148 13.58 -11.66 4.58
CA ILE A 148 13.15 -11.66 3.19
C ILE A 148 14.20 -10.97 2.32
N SER A 149 14.29 -11.34 1.05
CA SER A 149 15.18 -10.68 0.10
C SER A 149 14.49 -9.47 -0.54
N CYS A 150 15.11 -8.29 -0.45
CA CYS A 150 14.59 -7.09 -1.10
C CYS A 150 14.53 -7.30 -2.63
N PRO A 151 13.39 -7.03 -3.32
CA PRO A 151 13.28 -7.24 -4.76
C PRO A 151 14.17 -6.28 -5.58
N THR A 152 14.55 -5.14 -5.01
CA THR A 152 15.36 -4.12 -5.71
C THR A 152 16.86 -4.32 -5.51
N CYS A 153 17.31 -4.57 -4.28
CA CYS A 153 18.75 -4.69 -3.97
C CYS A 153 19.21 -6.11 -3.64
N GLN A 154 18.30 -7.08 -3.53
CA GLN A 154 18.56 -8.50 -3.24
C GLN A 154 19.25 -8.78 -1.88
N ILE A 155 19.37 -7.76 -1.02
CA ILE A 155 19.89 -7.92 0.34
C ILE A 155 18.80 -8.54 1.23
N GLN A 156 19.21 -9.44 2.12
CA GLN A 156 18.34 -10.00 3.15
C GLN A 156 18.03 -8.95 4.21
N ILE A 157 16.76 -8.66 4.41
CA ILE A 157 16.26 -7.70 5.40
C ILE A 157 15.28 -8.41 6.33
N ARG A 158 15.27 -8.00 7.60
CA ARG A 158 14.34 -8.52 8.59
C ARG A 158 13.05 -7.71 8.59
N VAL A 159 11.91 -8.38 8.41
CA VAL A 159 10.59 -7.72 8.44
C VAL A 159 10.30 -7.24 9.87
N PRO A 160 9.94 -5.96 10.09
CA PRO A 160 9.60 -5.46 11.41
C PRO A 160 8.42 -6.21 12.04
N PRO A 161 8.38 -6.36 13.38
CA PRO A 161 7.23 -6.95 14.06
C PRO A 161 5.99 -6.07 13.86
N CYS A 162 4.84 -6.69 13.61
CA CYS A 162 3.59 -5.98 13.44
C CYS A 162 3.17 -5.34 14.78
N PRO A 163 3.00 -4.00 14.88
CA PRO A 163 2.63 -3.35 16.14
C PRO A 163 1.21 -3.73 16.60
N GLU A 164 0.37 -4.22 15.69
CA GLU A 164 -1.02 -4.56 15.98
C GLU A 164 -1.14 -5.83 16.84
N ASN A 165 -0.18 -6.75 16.74
CA ASN A 165 -0.14 -7.94 17.59
C ASN A 165 0.31 -7.64 19.03
N LEU A 166 0.88 -6.47 19.32
CA LEU A 166 1.19 -6.10 20.72
C LEU A 166 -0.06 -5.78 21.56
N LYS A 167 -1.22 -5.52 20.93
CA LYS A 167 -2.44 -5.14 21.66
C LYS A 167 -3.40 -6.31 21.92
N LYS A 168 -3.21 -7.46 21.29
CA LYS A 168 -3.96 -8.65 21.67
C LYS A 168 -3.17 -9.31 22.81
N PRO A 169 -3.66 -9.28 24.06
CA PRO A 169 -3.06 -10.09 25.10
C PRO A 169 -3.03 -11.52 24.58
N LEU A 170 -1.82 -12.08 24.46
CA LEU A 170 -1.66 -13.50 24.18
C LEU A 170 -2.55 -14.23 25.19
N PRO A 171 -3.44 -15.14 24.77
CA PRO A 171 -4.13 -16.00 25.71
C PRO A 171 -3.02 -16.74 26.47
N VAL A 172 -2.78 -16.33 27.71
CA VAL A 172 -1.80 -16.94 28.60
C VAL A 172 -2.24 -18.40 28.77
N ALA A 173 -1.65 -19.28 27.98
CA ALA A 173 -1.81 -20.70 28.14
C ALA A 173 -1.09 -21.10 29.44
N GLY A 174 -1.87 -21.19 30.51
CA GLY A 174 -1.64 -22.13 31.60
C GLY A 174 -0.30 -22.02 32.34
N TRP A 175 -0.01 -20.87 32.95
CA TRP A 175 0.78 -20.85 34.17
C TRP A 175 -0.12 -20.32 35.28
N GLY A 176 -0.56 -21.24 36.14
CA GLY A 176 -1.41 -20.94 37.27
C GLY A 176 -0.66 -20.03 38.24
N GLU A 177 -0.94 -18.74 38.17
CA GLU A 177 -0.55 -17.77 39.18
C GLU A 177 -1.77 -17.51 40.08
N PRO A 178 -1.62 -17.59 41.42
CA PRO A 178 -2.74 -17.58 42.35
C PRO A 178 -3.49 -16.25 42.34
N GLU A 179 -4.82 -16.35 42.35
CA GLU A 179 -5.77 -15.24 42.38
C GLU A 179 -5.37 -14.15 43.40
N PRO A 180 -5.10 -12.91 42.95
CA PRO A 180 -5.27 -11.77 43.84
C PRO A 180 -6.78 -11.55 43.99
N LYS A 181 -7.30 -11.85 45.19
CA LYS A 181 -8.61 -11.36 45.66
C LYS A 181 -8.61 -9.84 45.56
N MET A 182 -9.14 -9.31 44.46
CA MET A 182 -9.42 -7.89 44.34
C MET A 182 -10.85 -7.66 44.79
N GLU A 183 -10.93 -7.13 46.01
CA GLU A 183 -12.12 -6.66 46.68
C GLU A 183 -12.84 -5.62 45.81
N SER A 184 -14.13 -5.87 45.62
CA SER A 184 -15.05 -5.04 44.87
C SER A 184 -15.36 -3.75 45.62
N THR A 185 -15.11 -2.60 44.99
CA THR A 185 -15.87 -1.38 45.25
C THR A 185 -16.25 -0.72 43.93
N ASP A 186 -17.56 -0.78 43.70
CA ASP A 186 -18.41 0.19 43.00
C ASP A 186 -18.29 0.35 41.47
N ASP A 187 -19.01 -0.57 40.83
CA ASP A 187 -19.78 -0.38 39.61
C ASP A 187 -20.81 0.75 39.77
N SER A 188 -20.50 1.93 39.22
CA SER A 188 -21.50 2.81 38.59
C SER A 188 -20.82 3.96 37.86
N ALA A 189 -21.08 4.06 36.55
CA ALA A 189 -20.84 5.20 35.64
C ALA A 189 -19.78 5.04 34.53
N ARG A 190 -19.87 3.97 33.74
CA ARG A 190 -19.32 3.95 32.36
C ARG A 190 -20.44 3.89 31.33
N LYS A 191 -21.17 5.00 31.18
CA LYS A 191 -21.96 5.32 29.98
C LYS A 191 -21.38 6.59 29.37
N ASP A 192 -20.93 6.49 28.12
CA ASP A 192 -20.71 7.59 27.18
C ASP A 192 -19.89 8.79 27.69
N ALA A 193 -18.62 8.55 28.00
CA ALA A 193 -17.64 9.63 28.11
C ALA A 193 -17.36 10.19 26.70
N THR A 194 -18.29 11.01 26.20
CA THR A 194 -18.02 11.98 25.14
C THR A 194 -16.89 12.86 25.64
N ILE A 195 -15.68 12.62 25.14
CA ILE A 195 -14.49 13.42 25.47
C ILE A 195 -14.74 14.83 24.93
N ARG A 196 -15.28 15.72 25.77
CA ARG A 196 -15.34 17.15 25.51
C ARG A 196 -13.92 17.71 25.61
N LEU A 197 -13.22 17.71 24.48
CA LEU A 197 -11.97 18.44 24.32
C LEU A 197 -12.25 19.93 24.58
N LYS A 198 -11.80 20.45 25.72
CA LYS A 198 -11.89 21.87 26.03
C LYS A 198 -10.96 22.62 25.08
N LEU A 199 -11.52 23.50 24.24
CA LEU A 199 -10.77 24.33 23.30
C LEU A 199 -9.66 25.18 23.97
N SER A 200 -9.79 25.46 25.27
CA SER A 200 -8.80 26.18 26.06
C SER A 200 -7.45 25.45 26.16
N ASP A 201 -7.44 24.11 26.10
CA ASP A 201 -6.20 23.32 26.16
C ASP A 201 -5.46 23.29 24.81
N LEU A 202 -6.16 23.61 23.71
CA LEU A 202 -5.56 23.76 22.37
C LEU A 202 -4.90 25.12 22.16
N ALA A 203 -5.31 26.16 22.90
CA ALA A 203 -4.77 27.51 22.76
C ALA A 203 -3.34 27.67 23.30
N ASN A 204 -2.90 26.78 24.21
CA ASN A 204 -1.54 26.79 24.77
C ASN A 204 -0.58 25.82 24.07
N ARG A 205 -1.05 25.07 23.06
CA ARG A 205 -0.17 24.24 22.25
C ARG A 205 0.55 25.17 21.27
N ALA A 206 1.84 25.40 21.54
CA ALA A 206 2.74 26.18 20.71
C ALA A 206 2.44 25.98 19.22
N GLU A 207 2.27 27.10 18.50
CA GLU A 207 1.90 27.10 17.09
C GLU A 207 2.72 26.06 16.32
N PRO A 208 2.07 25.14 15.58
CA PRO A 208 2.80 24.17 14.79
C PRO A 208 3.69 24.92 13.82
N THR A 209 5.01 24.70 13.94
CA THR A 209 6.02 25.38 13.13
C THR A 209 5.66 25.15 11.66
N PRO A 210 5.47 26.20 10.85
CA PRO A 210 5.03 26.05 9.48
C PRO A 210 6.07 25.23 8.71
N ARG A 211 5.72 24.00 8.35
CA ARG A 211 6.57 23.16 7.52
C ARG A 211 6.44 23.66 6.09
N SER A 212 7.44 24.37 5.59
CA SER A 212 7.49 24.76 4.19
C SER A 212 7.71 23.52 3.32
N ILE A 213 6.66 23.06 2.63
CA ILE A 213 6.78 21.97 1.65
C ILE A 213 7.24 22.60 0.34
N THR A 214 8.54 22.50 0.02
CA THR A 214 9.07 22.96 -1.25
C THR A 214 8.82 21.91 -2.33
N ILE A 215 7.77 22.12 -3.13
CA ILE A 215 7.47 21.24 -4.28
C ILE A 215 8.44 21.59 -5.42
N LYS A 216 9.49 20.79 -5.60
CA LYS A 216 10.36 20.85 -6.79
C LYS A 216 9.58 20.34 -8.00
N ARG A 217 8.98 21.26 -8.77
CA ARG A 217 8.43 20.92 -10.09
C ARG A 217 9.61 20.51 -10.97
N ARG A 218 9.59 19.29 -11.50
CA ARG A 218 10.52 18.90 -12.56
C ARG A 218 10.18 19.75 -13.79
N ASP A 219 11.20 20.37 -14.38
CA ASP A 219 11.07 21.08 -15.65
C ASP A 219 10.67 20.08 -16.75
N ILE A 220 9.36 19.97 -16.99
CA ILE A 220 8.85 19.30 -18.17
C ILE A 220 9.12 20.27 -19.32
N LYS A 221 10.20 20.03 -20.06
CA LYS A 221 10.47 20.73 -21.31
C LYS A 221 9.32 20.42 -22.28
N PHE A 222 8.37 21.34 -22.39
CA PHE A 222 7.36 21.30 -23.44
C PHE A 222 8.07 21.39 -24.79
N ARG A 223 8.21 20.24 -25.44
CA ARG A 223 8.48 20.20 -26.88
C ARG A 223 7.23 20.77 -27.55
N LYS A 224 7.33 21.97 -28.13
CA LYS A 224 6.32 22.50 -29.04
C LYS A 224 6.20 21.52 -30.21
N LEU A 225 5.01 20.94 -30.38
CA LEU A 225 4.57 20.27 -31.59
C LEU A 225 4.27 21.32 -32.67
#